data_AF-A0A8S2WJ98-F1
#
_entry.id   AF-A0A8S2WJ98-F1
#
_cell.length_a   1.000
_cell.length_b   1.000
_cell.length_c   1.000
_cell.angle_alpha   90.00
_cell.angle_beta   90.00
_cell.angle_gamma   90.00
#
_symmetry.space_group_name_H-M   'P 1'
#
loop_
_entity.id
_entity.type
_entity.pdbx_description
1 polymer ?
#
loop_
_entity_poly.entity_id
_entity_poly.type
_entity_poly.pdbx_seq_one_letter_code
_entity_poly.pdbx_strand_id
1 'polypeptide(L)' 'VDEVAMQFDVEIVRLPTKHCGFNPMELLWAALKDYIRKNNVRFRLNDVYNLAAEFIAGFDEDAAKNA' A
#
# COMPACT_ATOMS: atom_id res chain seq x y z
N VAL A 1 -8.61 20.51 -1.59
CA VAL A 1 -8.64 19.23 -0.84
C VAL A 1 -9.47 19.42 0.42
N ASP A 2 -9.14 20.42 1.24
CA ASP A 2 -9.81 20.70 2.52
C ASP A 2 -11.32 20.96 2.36
N GLU A 3 -11.72 21.76 1.38
CA GLU A 3 -13.14 22.02 1.09
C GLU A 3 -13.92 20.75 0.73
N VAL A 4 -13.28 19.84 -0.03
CA VAL A 4 -13.89 18.56 -0.42
C VAL A 4 -13.93 17.61 0.77
N ALA A 5 -12.84 17.50 1.54
CA ALA A 5 -12.80 16.68 2.74
C ALA A 5 -13.87 17.12 3.76
N MET A 6 -14.07 18.43 3.92
CA MET A 6 -15.13 18.99 4.77
C MET A 6 -16.54 18.63 4.28
N GLN A 7 -16.77 18.56 2.96
CA GLN A 7 -18.05 18.11 2.40
C GLN A 7 -18.37 16.65 2.72
N PHE A 8 -17.34 15.81 2.90
CA PHE A 8 -17.47 14.38 3.18
C PHE A 8 -17.21 14.02 4.65
N ASP A 9 -17.09 15.01 5.54
CA ASP A 9 -16.75 14.81 6.96
C ASP A 9 -15.46 13.98 7.17
N VAL A 10 -14.46 14.22 6.31
CA VAL A 10 -13.17 13.53 6.34
C VAL A 10 -12.13 14.39 7.07
N GLU A 11 -11.57 13.86 8.16
CA GLU A 11 -10.42 14.46 8.83
C GLU A 11 -9.13 14.21 8.02
N ILE A 12 -8.40 15.28 7.70
CA ILE A 12 -7.13 15.17 6.96
C ILE A 12 -5.97 15.06 7.94
N VAL A 13 -5.33 13.89 7.96
CA VAL A 13 -4.03 13.70 8.62
C VAL A 13 -2.93 14.32 7.74
N ARG A 14 -2.24 15.34 8.26
CA ARG A 14 -1.14 16.02 7.57
C ARG A 14 0.20 15.38 7.90
N LEU A 15 0.95 15.00 6.87
CA LEU A 15 2.32 14.51 7.04
C LEU A 15 3.33 15.66 6.87
N PRO A 16 4.46 15.63 7.60
CA PRO A 16 5.57 16.55 7.38
C PRO A 16 6.11 16.45 5.95
N THR A 17 6.38 17.59 5.33
CA THR A 17 6.97 17.66 3.98
C THR A 17 8.28 16.88 3.90
N LYS A 18 8.46 16.08 2.85
CA LYS A 18 9.65 15.23 2.61
C LYS A 18 9.87 14.09 3.60
N HIS A 19 8.88 13.75 4.42
CA HIS A 19 8.92 12.59 5.32
C HIS A 19 7.94 11.51 4.86
N CYS A 20 8.12 10.99 3.63
CA CYS A 20 7.26 9.94 3.09
C CYS A 20 7.29 8.64 3.91
N GLY A 21 8.37 8.40 4.68
CA GLY A 21 8.46 7.26 5.59
C GLY A 21 7.42 7.26 6.73
N PHE A 22 6.74 8.39 6.99
CA PHE A 22 5.62 8.43 7.92
C PHE A 22 4.28 8.09 7.27
N ASN A 23 4.24 7.89 5.95
CA ASN A 23 3.07 7.38 5.26
C ASN A 23 3.08 5.84 5.31
N PRO A 24 2.17 5.19 6.07
CA PRO A 24 2.13 3.73 6.18
C PRO A 24 1.91 3.03 4.84
N MET A 25 1.37 3.73 3.82
CA MET A 25 1.25 3.19 2.46
C MET A 25 2.61 2.83 1.85
N GLU A 26 3.70 3.50 2.21
CA GLU A 26 5.04 3.16 1.71
C GLU A 26 5.50 1.78 2.22
N LEU A 27 5.14 1.42 3.45
CA LEU A 27 5.41 0.11 4.03
C LEU A 27 4.63 -0.98 3.30
N LEU A 28 3.34 -0.74 3.04
CA LEU A 28 2.51 -1.65 2.24
C LEU A 28 3.09 -1.87 0.84
N TRP A 29 3.49 -0.79 0.16
CA TRP A 29 4.12 -0.89 -1.16
C TRP A 29 5.44 -1.66 -1.11
N ALA A 30 6.25 -1.49 -0.06
CA ALA A 30 7.49 -2.26 0.11
C ALA A 30 7.20 -3.75 0.25
N ALA A 31 6.27 -4.15 1.11
CA ALA A 31 5.87 -5.54 1.33
C ALA A 31 5.30 -6.19 0.05
N LEU A 32 4.38 -5.49 -0.64
CA LEU A 32 3.79 -5.93 -1.89
C LEU A 32 4.85 -6.17 -2.97
N LYS A 33 5.76 -5.20 -3.17
CA LYS A 33 6.85 -5.33 -4.15
C LYS A 33 7.78 -6.48 -3.81
N ASP A 34 8.09 -6.69 -2.52
CA ASP A 34 8.94 -7.81 -2.10
C ASP A 34 8.27 -9.17 -2.37
N TYR A 35 6.98 -9.29 -2.09
CA TYR A 35 6.18 -10.47 -2.41
C TYR A 35 6.16 -10.74 -3.92
N ILE A 36 5.84 -9.73 -4.75
CA ILE A 36 5.83 -9.88 -6.22
C ILE A 36 7.22 -10.27 -6.72
N ARG A 37 8.28 -9.63 -6.23
CA ARG A 37 9.67 -9.93 -6.62
C ARG A 37 10.05 -11.38 -6.33
N LYS A 38 9.61 -11.94 -5.19
CA LYS A 38 9.89 -13.33 -4.80
C LYS A 38 9.13 -14.35 -5.65
N ASN A 39 7.92 -14.02 -6.11
CA ASN A 39 7.00 -14.96 -6.76
C ASN A 39 6.90 -14.80 -8.29
N ASN A 40 7.28 -13.65 -8.85
CA ASN A 40 7.24 -13.38 -10.29
C ASN A 40 8.45 -13.98 -11.02
N VAL A 41 8.51 -15.32 -11.08
CA VAL A 41 9.61 -16.07 -11.69
C VAL A 41 9.65 -16.03 -13.22
N ARG A 42 8.52 -15.67 -13.85
CA ARG A 42 8.38 -15.61 -15.33
C ARG A 42 8.51 -14.20 -15.89
N PHE A 43 8.64 -13.19 -15.02
CA PHE A 43 8.80 -11.78 -15.38
C PHE A 43 7.70 -11.24 -16.33
N ARG A 44 6.46 -11.72 -16.20
CA ARG A 44 5.32 -11.27 -17.03
C ARG A 44 4.46 -10.28 -16.28
N LEU A 45 3.95 -9.27 -17.00
CA LEU A 45 3.10 -8.24 -16.40
C LEU A 45 1.77 -8.81 -15.87
N ASN A 46 1.21 -9.82 -16.54
CA ASN A 46 0.01 -10.49 -16.05
C ASN A 46 0.25 -11.20 -14.71
N ASP A 47 1.45 -11.76 -14.50
CA ASP A 47 1.79 -12.41 -13.24
C ASP A 47 1.94 -11.35 -12.13
N VAL A 48 2.45 -10.15 -12.43
CA VAL A 48 2.47 -9.01 -11.49
C VAL A 48 1.06 -8.64 -11.02
N TYR A 49 0.11 -8.51 -11.95
CA TYR A 49 -1.28 -8.17 -11.62
C TYR A 49 -1.91 -9.23 -10.72
N ASN A 50 -1.79 -10.50 -11.08
CA ASN A 50 -2.36 -11.61 -10.32
C ASN A 50 -1.74 -11.72 -8.91
N LEU A 51 -0.41 -11.62 -8.81
CA LEU A 51 0.30 -11.66 -7.52
C LEU A 51 -0.04 -10.45 -6.63
N ALA A 52 -0.30 -9.28 -7.23
CA ALA A 52 -0.72 -8.12 -6.47
C ALA A 52 -2.13 -8.31 -5.88
N ALA A 53 -3.06 -8.84 -6.68
CA ALA A 53 -4.41 -9.16 -6.21
C ALA A 53 -4.38 -10.23 -5.10
N GLU A 54 -3.55 -11.26 -5.26
CA GLU A 54 -3.35 -12.32 -4.26
C GLU A 54 -2.83 -11.74 -2.93
N PHE A 55 -1.76 -10.92 -2.98
CA PHE A 55 -1.21 -10.28 -1.79
C PHE A 55 -2.25 -9.43 -1.06
N ILE A 56 -2.97 -8.58 -1.79
CA ILE A 56 -3.98 -7.68 -1.20
C ILE A 56 -5.13 -8.48 -0.58
N ALA A 57 -5.56 -9.57 -1.23
CA ALA A 57 -6.62 -10.43 -0.70
C ALA A 57 -6.22 -11.16 0.59
N GLY A 58 -4.93 -11.44 0.77
CA GLY A 58 -4.38 -12.06 1.98
C GLY A 58 -3.84 -11.07 3.02
N PHE A 59 -3.90 -9.76 2.77
CA PHE A 59 -3.37 -8.75 3.67
C PHE A 59 -4.38 -8.45 4.79
N ASP A 60 -4.06 -8.85 6.02
CA ASP A 60 -4.93 -8.70 7.19
C ASP A 60 -4.42 -7.66 8.20
N GLU A 61 -5.18 -7.43 9.27
CA GLU A 61 -4.83 -6.46 10.31
C GLU A 61 -3.53 -6.80 11.03
N ASP A 62 -3.21 -8.08 11.17
CA ASP A 62 -2.01 -8.52 11.87
C ASP A 62 -0.77 -8.28 11.02
N ALA A 63 -0.87 -8.47 9.69
CA ALA A 63 0.14 -8.03 8.75
C ALA A 63 0.33 -6.51 8.78
N ALA A 64 -0.76 -5.73 8.90
CA ALA A 64 -0.69 -4.26 8.96
C ALA A 64 -0.02 -3.73 10.23
N LYS A 65 -0.22 -4.39 11.38
CA LYS A 65 0.37 -3.99 12.67
C LYS A 65 1.87 -4.29 12.78
N ASN A 66 2.36 -5.25 11.98
CA ASN A 66 3.74 -5.73 12.01
C ASN A 66 4.57 -5.31 10.77
N ALA A 67 4.00 -4.46 9.90
CA ALA A 67 4.64 -3.92 8.70
C ALA A 67 5.59 -2.75 8.99
#